data_AF-A0A1R4K1D0-F1
#
_entry.id   AF-A0A1R4K1D0-F1
#
_cell.length_a   1.000
_cell.length_b   1.000
_cell.length_c   1.000
_cell.angle_alpha   90.00
_cell.angle_beta   90.00
_cell.angle_gamma   90.00
#
_symmetry.space_group_name_H-M   'P 1'
#
loop_
_entity.id
_entity.type
_entity.pdbx_description
1 polymer ?
#
loop_
_entity_poly.entity_id
_entity_poly.type
_entity_poly.pdbx_seq_one_letter_code
_entity_poly.pdbx_strand_id
1 'polypeptide(L)'
;MAQAPAVQMGWYAVPGKTEVRWWNGLNWTAYKIKNGVPSADFNAVEPPALAWALGGLFALAGLLNLARVASTPGTVVPAVFFLLASVFWFIGAGMATARRRVAAPVTQPLFDPVVRPLPGETEGPSAGWRPVRGSTLRWWTGVRWAHYITERGRVRPTHFGPVNYRRLKIFTAVFASIGLLIVVTGFVAVAGGLINFATSLFVFGGALMLVAGIVALSLHTQRAVSILPENAPA
;
A
#
# COMPACT_ATOMS: atom_id res chain seq x y z
N MET A 1 -21.09 -2.43 -34.18
CA MET A 1 -20.11 -3.26 -33.45
C MET A 1 -20.66 -3.47 -32.05
N ALA A 2 -21.07 -4.69 -31.69
CA ALA A 2 -21.55 -4.97 -30.34
C ALA A 2 -20.37 -4.85 -29.35
N GLN A 3 -20.50 -4.00 -28.33
CA GLN A 3 -19.54 -3.96 -27.23
C GLN A 3 -19.52 -5.34 -26.57
N ALA A 4 -18.34 -5.97 -26.51
CA ALA A 4 -18.16 -7.16 -25.68
C ALA A 4 -18.60 -6.81 -24.25
N PRO A 5 -19.38 -7.68 -23.58
CA PRO A 5 -19.87 -7.40 -22.24
C PRO A 5 -18.68 -7.10 -21.31
N ALA A 6 -18.79 -6.00 -20.57
CA ALA A 6 -17.74 -5.61 -19.63
C ALA A 6 -17.54 -6.73 -18.60
N VAL A 7 -16.30 -7.22 -18.49
CA VAL A 7 -15.96 -8.30 -17.55
C VAL A 7 -16.26 -7.84 -16.12
N GLN A 8 -17.13 -8.56 -15.44
CA GLN A 8 -17.60 -8.24 -14.10
C GLN A 8 -16.44 -8.17 -13.10
N MET A 9 -16.55 -7.33 -12.07
CA MET A 9 -15.58 -7.31 -10.97
C MET A 9 -15.64 -8.63 -10.19
N GLY A 10 -14.50 -9.20 -9.83
CA GLY A 10 -14.47 -10.50 -9.17
C GLY A 10 -13.07 -11.07 -8.99
N TRP A 11 -13.00 -12.24 -8.38
CA TRP A 11 -11.77 -13.04 -8.33
C TRP A 11 -11.69 -13.92 -9.57
N TYR A 12 -10.54 -13.91 -10.24
CA TYR A 12 -10.35 -14.70 -11.45
C TYR A 12 -8.96 -15.34 -11.45
N ALA A 13 -8.85 -16.51 -12.07
CA ALA A 13 -7.54 -17.08 -12.41
C ALA A 13 -6.84 -16.16 -13.43
N VAL A 14 -5.57 -15.85 -13.18
CA VAL A 14 -4.79 -15.01 -14.09
C VAL A 14 -4.34 -15.86 -15.29
N PRO A 15 -4.56 -15.41 -16.54
CA PRO A 15 -4.15 -16.14 -17.73
C PRO A 15 -2.66 -16.53 -17.70
N GLY A 16 -2.36 -17.80 -17.95
CA GLY A 16 -1.00 -18.33 -17.97
C GLY A 16 -0.32 -18.42 -16.60
N LYS A 17 -1.05 -18.23 -15.50
CA LYS A 17 -0.52 -18.34 -14.13
C LYS A 17 -1.43 -19.14 -13.22
N THR A 18 -0.85 -19.65 -12.14
CA THR A 18 -1.58 -20.38 -11.08
C THR A 18 -2.20 -19.46 -10.03
N GLU A 19 -2.02 -18.15 -10.14
CA GLU A 19 -2.51 -17.18 -9.16
C GLU A 19 -3.94 -16.74 -9.47
N VAL A 20 -4.75 -16.60 -8.42
CA VAL A 20 -6.08 -15.95 -8.48
C VAL A 20 -5.93 -14.52 -8.01
N ARG A 21 -6.47 -13.57 -8.78
CA ARG A 21 -6.40 -12.13 -8.48
C ARG A 21 -7.74 -11.45 -8.61
N TRP A 22 -7.87 -10.33 -7.92
CA TRP A 22 -9.03 -9.47 -8.04
C TRP A 22 -8.94 -8.62 -9.31
N TRP A 23 -9.95 -8.76 -10.16
CA TRP A 23 -10.22 -7.90 -11.30
C TRP A 23 -11.18 -6.78 -10.88
N ASN A 24 -10.75 -5.53 -11.03
CA ASN A 24 -11.56 -4.38 -10.61
C ASN A 24 -12.48 -3.81 -11.71
N GLY A 25 -12.72 -4.58 -12.78
CA GLY A 25 -13.50 -4.15 -13.94
C GLY A 25 -12.68 -3.48 -15.04
N LEU A 26 -11.46 -3.04 -14.74
CA LEU A 26 -10.57 -2.36 -15.69
C LEU A 26 -9.18 -2.97 -15.77
N ASN A 27 -8.60 -3.37 -14.64
CA ASN A 27 -7.24 -3.89 -14.55
C ASN A 27 -7.14 -4.95 -13.45
N TRP A 28 -6.14 -5.82 -13.60
CA TRP A 28 -5.70 -6.71 -12.53
C TRP A 28 -5.09 -5.91 -11.38
N THR A 29 -5.56 -6.18 -10.16
CA THR A 29 -5.05 -5.52 -8.95
C THR A 29 -3.91 -6.31 -8.29
N ALA A 30 -3.27 -5.69 -7.31
CA ALA A 30 -2.29 -6.35 -6.47
C ALA A 30 -2.88 -7.38 -5.47
N TYR A 31 -4.21 -7.48 -5.37
CA TYR A 31 -4.89 -8.40 -4.45
C TYR A 31 -4.97 -9.79 -5.07
N LYS A 32 -4.54 -10.79 -4.30
CA LYS A 32 -4.43 -12.18 -4.74
C LYS A 32 -4.85 -13.16 -3.66
N ILE A 33 -5.21 -14.36 -4.08
CA ILE A 33 -5.32 -15.52 -3.18
C ILE A 33 -4.06 -16.35 -3.42
N LYS A 34 -3.24 -16.53 -2.39
CA LYS A 34 -2.03 -17.35 -2.43
C LYS A 34 -2.18 -18.48 -1.42
N ASN A 35 -2.13 -19.73 -1.90
CA ASN A 35 -2.26 -20.93 -1.06
C ASN A 35 -3.52 -20.88 -0.18
N GLY A 36 -4.66 -20.48 -0.76
CA GLY A 36 -5.93 -20.34 -0.03
C GLY A 36 -5.99 -19.14 0.93
N VAL A 37 -4.99 -18.26 0.96
CA VAL A 37 -4.97 -17.08 1.85
C VAL A 37 -5.07 -15.79 1.03
N PRO A 38 -6.11 -14.95 1.28
CA PRO A 38 -6.19 -13.61 0.70
C PRO A 38 -5.02 -12.74 1.15
N SER A 39 -4.36 -12.09 0.19
CA SER A 39 -3.17 -11.29 0.41
C SER A 39 -3.06 -10.18 -0.62
N ALA A 40 -2.13 -9.25 -0.40
CA ALA A 40 -1.74 -8.22 -1.35
C ALA A 40 -0.25 -8.39 -1.68
N ASP A 41 0.15 -8.07 -2.90
CA ASP A 41 1.58 -7.97 -3.21
C ASP A 41 2.24 -6.94 -2.28
N PHE A 42 3.44 -7.24 -1.77
CA PHE A 42 4.16 -6.33 -0.86
C PHE A 42 4.53 -4.99 -1.52
N ASN A 43 4.56 -4.96 -2.85
CA ASN A 43 4.81 -3.78 -3.69
C ASN A 43 3.54 -3.29 -4.40
N ALA A 44 2.38 -3.50 -3.77
CA ALA A 44 1.10 -3.00 -4.25
C ALA A 44 1.07 -1.46 -4.25
N VAL A 45 1.58 -0.86 -5.33
CA VAL A 45 1.43 0.58 -5.57
C VAL A 45 0.40 0.80 -6.67
N GLU A 46 -0.68 1.51 -6.32
CA GLU A 46 -1.72 1.90 -7.26
C GLU A 46 -2.07 3.38 -7.01
N PRO A 47 -1.90 4.29 -8.01
CA PRO A 47 -1.50 4.04 -9.40
C PRO A 47 0.03 3.89 -9.62
N PRO A 48 0.49 3.21 -10.69
CA PRO A 48 1.91 3.05 -11.03
C PRO A 48 2.64 4.38 -11.25
N ALA A 49 1.96 5.42 -11.75
CA ALA A 49 2.54 6.73 -11.98
C ALA A 49 3.11 7.35 -10.69
N LEU A 50 2.44 7.14 -9.56
CA LEU A 50 2.93 7.58 -8.25
C LEU A 50 4.25 6.87 -7.88
N ALA A 51 4.34 5.57 -8.15
CA ALA A 51 5.56 4.81 -7.91
C ALA A 51 6.73 5.31 -8.77
N TRP A 52 6.50 5.61 -10.05
CA TRP A 52 7.50 6.21 -10.93
C TRP A 52 7.98 7.57 -10.41
N ALA A 53 7.05 8.45 -10.02
CA ALA A 53 7.36 9.77 -9.49
C ALA A 53 8.18 9.68 -8.19
N LEU A 54 7.75 8.84 -7.23
CA LEU A 54 8.47 8.65 -5.98
C LEU A 54 9.86 8.03 -6.21
N GLY A 55 9.97 7.05 -7.10
CA GLY A 55 11.27 6.48 -7.51
C GLY A 55 12.22 7.55 -8.05
N GLY A 56 11.73 8.40 -8.95
CA GLY A 56 12.52 9.52 -9.47
C GLY A 56 12.95 10.53 -8.41
N LEU A 57 12.04 10.92 -7.51
CA LEU A 57 12.34 11.84 -6.41
C LEU A 57 13.40 11.26 -5.45
N PHE A 58 13.26 9.98 -5.09
CA PHE A 58 14.25 9.30 -4.25
C PHE A 58 15.59 9.11 -4.96
N ALA A 59 15.59 8.84 -6.27
CA ALA A 59 16.83 8.78 -7.06
C ALA A 59 17.56 10.11 -7.02
N LEU A 60 16.85 11.21 -7.27
CA LEU A 60 17.41 12.56 -7.22
C LEU A 60 17.95 12.89 -5.83
N ALA A 61 17.18 12.62 -4.77
CA ALA A 61 17.64 12.83 -3.39
C ALA A 61 18.91 12.02 -3.07
N GLY A 62 18.97 10.76 -3.52
CA GLY A 62 20.14 9.91 -3.36
C GLY A 62 21.37 10.43 -4.09
N LEU A 63 21.22 10.83 -5.36
CA LEU A 63 22.31 11.39 -6.17
C LEU A 63 22.81 12.73 -5.62
N LEU A 64 21.93 13.61 -5.16
CA LEU A 64 22.31 14.88 -4.53
C LEU A 64 23.10 14.65 -3.23
N ASN A 65 22.68 13.68 -2.41
CA ASN A 65 23.43 13.33 -1.21
C ASN A 65 24.79 12.69 -1.55
N LEU A 66 24.88 11.89 -2.60
CA LEU A 66 26.14 11.32 -3.05
C LEU A 66 27.11 12.40 -3.55
N ALA A 67 26.63 13.32 -4.38
CA ALA A 67 27.39 14.46 -4.87
C ALA A 67 27.89 15.37 -3.73
N ARG A 68 27.05 15.58 -2.71
CA ARG A 68 27.43 16.32 -1.50
C ARG A 68 28.57 15.64 -0.76
N VAL A 69 28.53 14.32 -0.56
CA VAL A 69 29.59 13.60 0.17
C VAL A 69 30.89 13.55 -0.62
N ALA A 70 30.83 13.61 -1.95
CA ALA A 70 32.01 13.74 -2.79
C ALA A 70 32.74 15.08 -2.61
N SER A 71 32.03 16.15 -2.24
CA SER A 71 32.59 17.50 -2.06
C SER A 71 32.81 17.92 -0.62
N THR A 72 32.16 17.27 0.35
CA THR A 72 32.25 17.61 1.77
C THR A 72 32.36 16.35 2.63
N PRO A 73 33.29 16.30 3.62
CA PRO A 73 33.41 15.14 4.51
C PRO A 73 32.09 14.85 5.23
N GLY A 74 31.54 13.66 5.04
CA GLY A 74 30.24 13.26 5.59
C GLY A 74 30.02 11.76 5.43
N THR A 75 28.80 11.29 5.73
CA THR A 75 28.45 9.87 5.55
C THR A 75 27.59 9.65 4.32
N VAL A 76 27.85 8.55 3.60
CA VAL A 76 27.10 8.11 2.42
C VAL A 76 25.76 7.45 2.77
N VAL A 77 25.50 7.16 4.04
CA VAL A 77 24.29 6.44 4.50
C VAL A 77 22.98 7.04 3.96
N PRO A 78 22.73 8.37 3.99
CA PRO A 78 21.51 8.95 3.43
C PRO A 78 21.40 8.72 1.92
N ALA A 79 22.52 8.82 1.18
CA ALA A 79 22.55 8.59 -0.26
C ALA A 79 22.16 7.15 -0.60
N VAL A 80 22.78 6.17 0.07
CA VAL A 80 22.47 4.74 -0.11
C VAL A 80 21.01 4.46 0.23
N PHE A 81 20.50 4.99 1.34
CA PHE A 81 19.10 4.81 1.74
C PHE A 81 18.13 5.31 0.66
N PHE A 82 18.31 6.53 0.16
CA PHE A 82 17.42 7.09 -0.86
C PHE A 82 17.54 6.36 -2.20
N LEU A 83 18.73 5.91 -2.59
CA LEU A 83 18.89 5.09 -3.80
C LEU A 83 18.19 3.72 -3.67
N LEU A 84 18.28 3.06 -2.52
CA LEU A 84 17.55 1.82 -2.27
C LEU A 84 16.04 2.03 -2.24
N ALA A 85 15.57 3.13 -1.63
CA ALA A 85 14.16 3.51 -1.67
C ALA A 85 13.69 3.74 -3.11
N SER A 86 14.50 4.40 -3.94
CA SER A 86 14.21 4.59 -5.36
C SER A 86 14.05 3.27 -6.11
N VAL A 87 14.99 2.34 -5.94
CA VAL A 87 14.92 1.01 -6.57
C VAL A 87 13.64 0.28 -6.16
N PHE A 88 13.29 0.30 -4.87
CA PHE A 88 12.05 -0.29 -4.38
C PHE A 88 10.81 0.28 -5.10
N TRP A 89 10.73 1.61 -5.24
CA TRP A 89 9.63 2.27 -5.93
C TRP A 89 9.58 1.95 -7.42
N PHE A 90 10.71 1.92 -8.12
CA PHE A 90 10.76 1.55 -9.54
C PHE A 90 10.37 0.08 -9.77
N ILE A 91 10.78 -0.84 -8.91
CA ILE A 91 10.32 -2.24 -8.96
C ILE A 91 8.80 -2.29 -8.81
N GLY A 92 8.23 -1.59 -7.82
CA GLY A 92 6.78 -1.48 -7.64
C GLY A 92 6.08 -0.90 -8.87
N ALA A 93 6.64 0.15 -9.46
CA ALA A 93 6.13 0.82 -10.66
C ALA A 93 6.10 -0.12 -11.86
N GLY A 94 7.22 -0.81 -12.12
CA GLY A 94 7.35 -1.79 -13.20
C GLY A 94 6.36 -2.94 -13.04
N MET A 95 6.28 -3.54 -11.85
CA MET A 95 5.33 -4.63 -11.58
C MET A 95 3.87 -4.20 -11.69
N ALA A 96 3.52 -3.02 -11.18
CA ALA A 96 2.15 -2.49 -11.31
C ALA A 96 1.80 -2.16 -12.76
N THR A 97 2.76 -1.64 -13.54
CA THR A 97 2.58 -1.38 -14.98
C THR A 97 2.42 -2.69 -15.76
N ALA A 98 3.24 -3.70 -15.46
CA ALA A 98 3.16 -5.01 -16.08
C ALA A 98 1.83 -5.72 -15.80
N ARG A 99 1.29 -5.63 -14.57
CA ARG A 99 -0.04 -6.19 -14.24
C ARG A 99 -1.16 -5.60 -15.11
N ARG A 100 -1.09 -4.31 -15.45
CA ARG A 100 -2.08 -3.64 -16.31
C ARG A 100 -2.01 -4.07 -17.79
N ARG A 101 -0.90 -4.68 -18.21
CA ARG A 101 -0.74 -5.22 -19.57
C ARG A 101 -1.26 -6.65 -19.71
N VAL A 102 -1.58 -7.31 -18.61
CA VAL A 102 -2.18 -8.65 -18.65
C VAL A 102 -3.61 -8.51 -19.17
N ALA A 103 -3.95 -9.35 -20.15
CA ALA A 103 -5.27 -9.36 -20.77
C ALA A 103 -6.39 -9.55 -19.73
N ALA A 104 -7.57 -9.02 -20.03
CA ALA A 104 -8.75 -9.17 -19.18
C ALA A 104 -9.10 -10.67 -18.97
N PRO A 105 -9.73 -11.02 -17.84
CA PRO A 105 -10.17 -12.39 -17.62
C PRO A 105 -11.19 -12.82 -18.67
N VAL A 106 -11.07 -14.06 -19.14
CA VAL A 106 -11.99 -14.69 -20.10
C VAL A 106 -12.78 -15.85 -19.47
N THR A 107 -12.45 -16.21 -18.23
CA THR A 107 -13.11 -17.25 -17.45
C THR A 107 -14.21 -16.67 -16.58
N GLN A 108 -15.05 -17.53 -16.00
CA GLN A 108 -16.01 -17.11 -14.98
C GLN A 108 -15.32 -16.71 -13.67
N PRO A 109 -15.93 -15.81 -12.87
CA PRO A 109 -15.40 -15.46 -11.57
C PRO A 109 -15.37 -16.69 -10.66
N LEU A 110 -14.32 -16.77 -9.85
CA LEU A 110 -14.09 -17.81 -8.88
C LEU A 110 -14.81 -17.47 -7.57
N PHE A 111 -15.57 -18.44 -7.06
CA PHE A 111 -16.34 -18.35 -5.81
C PHE A 111 -15.64 -19.13 -4.69
N ASP A 112 -14.51 -18.61 -4.21
CA ASP A 112 -13.75 -19.25 -3.11
C ASP A 112 -14.37 -18.89 -1.74
N PRO A 113 -14.67 -19.87 -0.87
CA PRO A 113 -15.19 -19.64 0.48
C PRO A 113 -14.34 -18.67 1.31
N VAL A 114 -13.01 -18.63 1.13
CA VAL A 114 -12.12 -17.79 1.94
C VAL A 114 -12.28 -16.29 1.68
N VAL A 115 -12.87 -15.94 0.53
CA VAL A 115 -13.12 -14.54 0.16
C VAL A 115 -14.59 -14.15 0.27
N ARG A 116 -15.46 -15.04 0.75
CA ARG A 116 -16.87 -14.76 1.02
C ARG A 116 -17.07 -14.05 2.36
N PRO A 117 -18.18 -13.30 2.54
CA PRO A 117 -19.24 -13.06 1.56
C PRO A 117 -18.82 -12.09 0.46
N LEU A 118 -19.23 -12.36 -0.78
CA LEU A 118 -18.99 -11.48 -1.93
C LEU A 118 -19.95 -10.29 -1.93
N PRO A 119 -19.59 -9.16 -2.58
CA PRO A 119 -20.52 -8.08 -2.83
C PRO A 119 -21.77 -8.58 -3.58
N GLY A 120 -22.95 -8.21 -3.10
CA GLY A 120 -24.23 -8.70 -3.64
C GLY A 120 -24.78 -9.94 -2.94
N GLU A 121 -23.98 -10.67 -2.17
CA GLU A 121 -24.49 -11.79 -1.37
C GLU A 121 -25.31 -11.28 -0.18
N THR A 122 -26.53 -11.80 -0.05
CA THR A 122 -27.50 -11.44 0.98
C THR A 122 -27.76 -12.65 1.87
N GLU A 123 -27.67 -12.45 3.18
CA GLU A 123 -27.94 -13.46 4.21
C GLU A 123 -29.15 -13.07 5.07
N GLY A 124 -29.47 -11.78 5.15
CA GLY A 124 -30.59 -11.27 5.93
C GLY A 124 -31.19 -9.99 5.36
N PRO A 125 -32.25 -9.47 6.00
CA PRO A 125 -32.85 -8.20 5.61
C PRO A 125 -31.85 -7.06 5.75
N SER A 126 -32.06 -5.96 5.03
CA SER A 126 -31.21 -4.75 5.05
C SER A 126 -29.78 -4.91 4.49
N ALA A 127 -29.49 -6.01 3.78
CA ALA A 127 -28.23 -6.20 3.07
C ALA A 127 -27.97 -5.07 2.07
N GLY A 128 -26.73 -4.63 1.95
CA GLY A 128 -26.36 -3.53 1.07
C GLY A 128 -25.04 -2.85 1.39
N TRP A 129 -24.71 -1.85 0.59
CA TRP A 129 -23.57 -0.97 0.84
C TRP A 129 -23.90 0.02 1.96
N ARG A 130 -23.09 0.02 3.02
CA ARG A 130 -23.27 0.89 4.18
C ARG A 130 -22.07 1.81 4.36
N PRO A 131 -22.29 3.07 4.76
CA PRO A 131 -21.20 4.02 4.97
C PRO A 131 -20.31 3.57 6.12
N VAL A 132 -18.99 3.74 5.96
CA VAL A 132 -18.01 3.45 7.02
C VAL A 132 -17.16 4.68 7.34
N ARG A 133 -16.69 5.41 6.32
CA ARG A 133 -15.97 6.68 6.51
C ARG A 133 -15.97 7.51 5.23
N GLY A 134 -16.33 8.78 5.34
CA GLY A 134 -16.39 9.69 4.19
C GLY A 134 -17.23 9.09 3.05
N SER A 135 -16.65 8.98 1.86
CA SER A 135 -17.27 8.37 0.67
C SER A 135 -17.09 6.85 0.56
N THR A 136 -16.44 6.20 1.54
CA THR A 136 -16.19 4.76 1.50
C THR A 136 -17.36 3.99 2.09
N LEU A 137 -17.90 3.06 1.31
CA LEU A 137 -18.95 2.14 1.73
C LEU A 137 -18.37 0.73 1.90
N ARG A 138 -18.95 -0.08 2.78
CA ARG A 138 -18.63 -1.51 2.97
C ARG A 138 -19.88 -2.35 2.80
N TRP A 139 -19.71 -3.55 2.24
CA TRP A 139 -20.83 -4.46 2.05
C TRP A 139 -21.26 -5.11 3.38
N TRP A 140 -22.55 -5.04 3.68
CA TRP A 140 -23.22 -5.70 4.81
C TRP A 140 -24.17 -6.77 4.25
N THR A 141 -24.09 -8.00 4.76
CA THR A 141 -24.93 -9.11 4.26
C THR A 141 -26.34 -9.14 4.85
N GLY A 142 -26.64 -8.28 5.82
CA GLY A 142 -27.82 -8.42 6.69
C GLY A 142 -27.48 -9.07 8.04
N VAL A 143 -26.37 -9.81 8.12
CA VAL A 143 -25.93 -10.53 9.34
C VAL A 143 -24.49 -10.19 9.72
N ARG A 144 -23.59 -9.97 8.75
CA ARG A 144 -22.17 -9.70 8.99
C ARG A 144 -21.56 -8.76 7.96
N TRP A 145 -20.44 -8.14 8.33
CA TRP A 145 -19.66 -7.29 7.43
C TRP A 145 -18.81 -8.12 6.49
N ALA A 146 -18.76 -7.72 5.22
CA ALA A 146 -17.86 -8.30 4.25
C ALA A 146 -16.53 -7.55 4.18
N HIS A 147 -15.48 -8.26 3.76
CA HIS A 147 -14.16 -7.69 3.49
C HIS A 147 -14.08 -6.96 2.14
N TYR A 148 -15.16 -6.32 1.70
CA TYR A 148 -15.19 -5.51 0.48
C TYR A 148 -15.67 -4.11 0.78
N ILE A 149 -14.94 -3.15 0.22
CA ILE A 149 -15.34 -1.75 0.24
C ILE A 149 -15.48 -1.23 -1.17
N THR A 150 -16.29 -0.22 -1.35
CA THR A 150 -16.40 0.52 -2.59
C THR A 150 -16.13 1.99 -2.36
N GLU A 151 -15.41 2.59 -3.29
CA GLU A 151 -15.16 4.02 -3.34
C GLU A 151 -15.40 4.46 -4.78
N ARG A 152 -16.35 5.38 -4.99
CA ARG A 152 -16.76 5.85 -6.34
C ARG A 152 -17.12 4.69 -7.29
N GLY A 153 -17.82 3.69 -6.79
CA GLY A 153 -18.28 2.52 -7.57
C GLY A 153 -17.21 1.46 -7.85
N ARG A 154 -15.97 1.63 -7.40
CA ARG A 154 -14.91 0.62 -7.55
C ARG A 154 -14.79 -0.23 -6.31
N VAL A 155 -15.10 -1.51 -6.45
CA VAL A 155 -15.00 -2.48 -5.36
C VAL A 155 -13.56 -2.96 -5.20
N ARG A 156 -13.08 -2.98 -3.96
CA ARG A 156 -11.75 -3.50 -3.58
C ARG A 156 -11.84 -4.45 -2.37
N PRO A 157 -11.14 -5.60 -2.39
CA PRO A 157 -10.99 -6.48 -1.23
C PRO A 157 -10.15 -5.84 -0.12
N THR A 158 -10.40 -6.25 1.12
CA THR A 158 -9.76 -5.74 2.35
C THR A 158 -9.42 -6.85 3.35
N HIS A 159 -9.41 -8.12 2.95
CA HIS A 159 -9.14 -9.27 3.84
C HIS A 159 -7.79 -9.18 4.57
N PHE A 160 -6.79 -8.62 3.91
CA PHE A 160 -5.44 -8.40 4.47
C PHE A 160 -5.33 -7.15 5.36
N GLY A 161 -6.41 -6.37 5.48
CA GLY A 161 -6.45 -5.09 6.18
C GLY A 161 -5.95 -5.15 7.63
N PRO A 162 -6.45 -6.08 8.48
CA PRO A 162 -6.01 -6.18 9.88
C PRO A 162 -4.51 -6.50 10.02
N VAL A 163 -4.01 -7.43 9.20
CA VAL A 163 -2.59 -7.83 9.21
C VAL A 163 -1.71 -6.68 8.76
N ASN A 164 -2.07 -6.00 7.67
CA ASN A 164 -1.32 -4.84 7.18
C ASN A 164 -1.36 -3.67 8.16
N TYR A 165 -2.50 -3.41 8.80
CA TYR A 165 -2.62 -2.38 9.81
C TYR A 165 -1.65 -2.62 10.97
N ARG A 166 -1.57 -3.85 11.49
CA ARG A 166 -0.62 -4.22 12.56
C ARG A 166 0.83 -4.04 12.10
N ARG A 167 1.18 -4.52 10.90
CA ARG A 167 2.54 -4.40 10.36
C ARG A 167 2.96 -2.95 10.19
N LEU A 168 2.08 -2.12 9.63
CA LEU A 168 2.35 -0.69 9.44
C LEU A 168 2.47 0.05 10.78
N LYS A 169 1.69 -0.33 11.81
CA LYS A 169 1.85 0.24 13.16
C LYS A 169 3.23 -0.06 13.75
N ILE A 170 3.69 -1.32 13.63
CA ILE A 170 5.04 -1.71 14.08
C ILE A 170 6.11 -0.96 13.28
N PHE A 171 5.99 -0.96 11.96
CA PHE A 171 6.91 -0.24 11.06
C PHE A 171 7.03 1.23 11.43
N THR A 172 5.90 1.90 11.67
CA THR A 172 5.84 3.31 12.09
C THR A 172 6.61 3.53 13.39
N ALA A 173 6.37 2.69 14.40
CA ALA A 173 7.07 2.80 15.68
C ALA A 173 8.58 2.60 15.53
N VAL A 174 9.01 1.59 14.77
CA VAL A 174 10.44 1.30 14.52
C VAL A 174 11.11 2.47 13.80
N PHE A 175 10.51 2.97 12.71
CA PHE A 175 11.08 4.07 11.93
C PHE A 175 11.14 5.38 12.71
N ALA A 176 10.09 5.68 13.49
CA ALA A 176 10.08 6.84 14.37
C ALA A 176 11.19 6.76 15.43
N SER A 177 11.34 5.60 16.10
CA SER A 177 12.37 5.41 17.13
C SER A 177 13.79 5.49 16.56
N ILE A 178 14.06 4.82 15.44
CA ILE A 178 15.38 4.87 14.79
C ILE A 178 15.66 6.30 14.31
N GLY A 179 14.69 6.96 13.67
CA GLY A 179 14.82 8.34 13.22
C GLY A 179 15.14 9.30 14.37
N LEU A 180 14.43 9.17 15.50
CA LEU A 180 14.67 9.97 16.69
C LEU A 180 16.08 9.75 17.25
N LEU A 181 16.53 8.50 17.38
CA LEU A 181 17.87 8.18 17.86
C LEU A 181 18.96 8.80 16.96
N ILE A 182 18.78 8.74 15.64
CA ILE A 182 19.70 9.35 14.67
C ILE A 182 19.72 10.87 14.81
N VAL A 183 18.57 11.51 14.99
CA VAL A 183 18.49 12.96 15.23
C VAL A 183 19.19 13.35 16.53
N VAL A 184 18.97 12.62 17.63
CA VAL A 184 19.67 12.84 18.90
C VAL A 184 21.18 12.69 18.72
N THR A 185 21.62 11.68 17.97
CA THR A 185 23.04 11.47 17.63
C THR A 185 23.58 12.64 16.81
N GLY A 186 22.78 13.21 15.91
CA GLY A 186 23.09 14.43 15.17
C GLY A 186 23.39 15.61 16.10
N PHE A 187 22.58 15.83 17.14
CA PHE A 187 22.84 16.89 18.12
C PHE A 187 24.14 16.67 18.90
N VAL A 188 24.43 15.43 19.30
CA VAL A 188 25.71 15.09 19.95
C VAL A 188 26.89 15.37 19.01
N ALA A 189 26.77 15.03 17.72
CA ALA A 189 27.79 15.32 16.73
C ALA A 189 28.02 16.83 16.52
N VAL A 190 26.96 17.66 16.58
CA VAL A 190 27.10 19.12 16.56
C VAL A 190 27.91 19.61 17.76
N ALA A 191 27.59 19.12 18.96
CA ALA A 191 28.32 19.48 20.18
C ALA A 191 29.81 19.10 20.11
N GLY A 192 30.14 18.01 19.39
CA GLY A 192 31.51 17.58 19.11
C GLY A 192 32.20 18.25 17.92
N GLY A 193 31.58 19.27 17.28
CA GLY A 193 32.15 19.98 16.13
C GLY A 193 32.07 19.25 14.78
N LEU A 194 31.38 18.11 14.71
CA LEU A 194 31.25 17.28 13.49
C LEU A 194 30.07 17.74 12.62
N ILE A 195 30.05 19.01 12.23
CA ILE A 195 28.88 19.68 11.61
C ILE A 195 28.40 18.96 10.33
N ASN A 196 29.32 18.57 9.44
CA ASN A 196 28.92 17.92 8.18
C ASN A 196 28.33 16.52 8.41
N PHE A 197 28.89 15.75 9.35
CA PHE A 197 28.37 14.45 9.75
C PHE A 197 27.00 14.60 10.41
N ALA A 198 26.85 15.54 11.34
CA ALA A 198 25.57 15.86 11.97
C ALA A 198 24.49 16.22 10.94
N THR A 199 24.84 16.99 9.91
CA THR A 199 23.91 17.34 8.85
C THR A 199 23.41 16.10 8.10
N SER A 200 24.29 15.16 7.76
CA SER A 200 23.89 13.88 7.15
C SER A 200 22.95 13.07 8.06
N LEU A 201 23.21 13.06 9.37
CA LEU A 201 22.34 12.40 10.34
C LEU A 201 20.96 13.07 10.41
N PHE A 202 20.89 14.40 10.42
CA PHE A 202 19.60 15.10 10.42
C PHE A 202 18.79 14.84 9.15
N VAL A 203 19.43 14.82 7.98
CA VAL A 203 18.75 14.49 6.72
C VAL A 203 18.18 13.07 6.79
N PHE A 204 18.97 12.09 7.24
CA PHE A 204 18.52 10.70 7.29
C PHE A 204 17.49 10.45 8.38
N GLY A 205 17.76 10.89 9.62
CA GLY A 205 16.83 10.75 10.75
C GLY A 205 15.52 11.48 10.50
N GLY A 206 15.58 12.70 9.96
CA GLY A 206 14.41 13.48 9.55
C GLY A 206 13.58 12.78 8.47
N ALA A 207 14.23 12.17 7.47
CA ALA A 207 13.54 11.39 6.45
C ALA A 207 12.80 10.17 7.04
N LEU A 208 13.41 9.43 7.96
CA LEU A 208 12.76 8.30 8.64
C LEU A 208 11.57 8.76 9.48
N MET A 209 11.70 9.87 10.22
CA MET A 209 10.62 10.45 11.01
C MET A 209 9.48 10.96 10.12
N LEU A 210 9.79 11.58 8.99
CA LEU A 210 8.78 12.02 8.02
C LEU A 210 8.00 10.83 7.46
N VAL A 211 8.70 9.77 7.04
CA VAL A 211 8.06 8.53 6.59
C VAL A 211 7.16 7.95 7.67
N ALA A 212 7.64 7.85 8.92
CA ALA A 212 6.83 7.39 10.04
C ALA A 212 5.60 8.27 10.27
N GLY A 213 5.74 9.60 10.23
CA GLY A 213 4.62 10.54 10.38
C GLY A 213 3.55 10.38 9.29
N ILE A 214 3.97 10.26 8.02
CA ILE A 214 3.05 10.03 6.90
C ILE A 214 2.30 8.70 7.09
N VAL A 215 3.00 7.63 7.46
CA VAL A 215 2.37 6.32 7.68
C VAL A 215 1.44 6.35 8.90
N ALA A 216 1.82 7.04 9.98
CA ALA A 216 0.96 7.23 11.16
C ALA A 216 -0.34 7.95 10.81
N LEU A 217 -0.25 9.04 10.03
CA LEU A 217 -1.41 9.78 9.55
C LEU A 217 -2.30 8.90 8.65
N SER A 218 -1.68 8.11 7.77
CA SER A 218 -2.40 7.14 6.93
C SER A 218 -3.13 6.10 7.78
N LEU A 219 -2.50 5.53 8.81
CA LEU A 219 -3.15 4.58 9.73
C LEU A 219 -4.34 5.20 10.46
N HIS A 220 -4.23 6.46 10.87
CA HIS A 220 -5.33 7.17 11.52
C HIS A 220 -6.51 7.38 10.55
N THR A 221 -6.24 7.72 9.29
CA THR A 221 -7.29 7.94 8.27
C THR A 221 -7.88 6.64 7.72
N GLN A 222 -7.13 5.53 7.70
CA GLN A 222 -7.55 4.27 7.09
C GLN A 222 -8.07 3.21 8.07
N ARG A 223 -8.00 3.43 9.40
CA ARG A 223 -8.43 2.42 10.40
C ARG A 223 -9.80 1.80 10.11
N ALA A 224 -10.83 2.62 9.91
CA ALA A 224 -12.20 2.18 9.64
C ALA A 224 -12.33 1.45 8.28
N VAL A 225 -11.39 1.70 7.37
CA VAL A 225 -11.35 1.09 6.03
C VAL A 225 -10.61 -0.26 6.06
N SER A 226 -9.62 -0.41 6.93
CA SER A 226 -8.78 -1.62 7.03
C SER A 226 -9.34 -2.68 7.97
N ILE A 227 -10.10 -2.28 9.00
CA ILE A 227 -10.64 -3.18 10.02
C ILE A 227 -12.16 -3.26 9.85
N LEU A 228 -12.73 -4.45 10.04
CA LEU A 228 -14.18 -4.61 10.02
C LEU A 228 -14.82 -3.86 11.20
N PRO A 229 -15.97 -3.20 11.02
CA PRO A 229 -16.74 -2.69 12.15
C PRO A 229 -17.22 -3.85 13.03
N GLU A 230 -17.25 -3.62 14.35
CA GLU A 230 -17.66 -4.64 15.34
C GLU A 230 -19.18 -4.75 15.43
N ASN A 231 -19.90 -3.64 15.24
CA ASN A 231 -21.35 -3.57 15.37
C ASN A 231 -22.04 -3.59 14.00
N ALA A 232 -23.30 -4.01 13.99
CA ALA A 232 -24.17 -3.86 12.83
C ALA A 232 -24.28 -2.38 12.39
N PRO A 233 -24.54 -2.11 11.10
CA PRO A 233 -24.82 -0.76 10.64
C PRO A 233 -26.06 -0.20 11.36
N ALA A 234 -25.98 1.06 11.78
CA ALA A 234 -27.13 1.80 12.32
C ALA A 234 -28.15 2.12 11.21
#